data_AF-A0A5D4NN87-F1
#
_entry.id   AF-A0A5D4NN87-F1
#
_cell.length_a   1.000
_cell.length_b   1.000
_cell.length_c   1.000
_cell.angle_alpha   90.00
_cell.angle_beta   90.00
_cell.angle_gamma   90.00
#
_symmetry.space_group_name_H-M   'P 1'
#
loop_
_entity.id
_entity.type
_entity.pdbx_description
1 polymer ?
#
loop_
_entity_poly.entity_id
_entity_poly.type
_entity_poly.pdbx_seq_one_letter_code
_entity_poly.pdbx_strand_id
1 'polypeptide(L)' 'MTKHEQMEMIILPTDQGEVKVFVYGFKPFGSWGQVVVQLNDITVDSKGYNRKKTIIRTLAQLHQLLVNSQD' A
#
# COMPACT_ATOMS: atom_id res chain seq x y z
N MET A 1 -12.60 15.84 3.04
CA MET A 1 -11.34 15.43 3.68
C MET A 1 -11.15 16.28 4.94
N THR A 2 -11.51 15.75 6.11
CA THR A 2 -11.44 16.47 7.39
C THR A 2 -10.34 15.87 8.25
N LYS A 3 -9.40 16.74 8.67
CA LYS A 3 -8.57 16.74 9.88
C LYS A 3 -8.45 15.39 10.64
N HIS A 4 -7.30 14.73 10.45
CA HIS A 4 -6.80 13.55 11.19
C HIS A 4 -7.36 12.17 10.81
N GLU A 5 -7.43 11.83 9.52
CA GLU A 5 -7.33 10.41 9.16
C GLU A 5 -5.93 9.92 9.55
N GLN A 6 -5.86 9.14 10.63
CA GLN A 6 -4.62 8.54 11.12
C GLN A 6 -4.03 7.67 10.02
N MET A 7 -2.98 8.17 9.38
CA MET A 7 -2.21 7.43 8.39
C MET A 7 -1.21 6.53 9.13
N GLU A 8 -1.23 5.25 8.78
CA GLU A 8 -0.23 4.29 9.25
C GLU A 8 0.77 4.06 8.12
N MET A 9 2.05 3.97 8.47
CA MET A 9 3.12 3.71 7.52
C MET A 9 3.94 2.48 7.94
N ILE A 10 4.25 1.62 6.98
CA ILE A 10 5.20 0.52 7.11
C ILE A 10 6.33 0.78 6.12
N ILE A 11 7.57 0.73 6.60
CA ILE A 11 8.77 0.84 5.76
C ILE A 11 9.48 -0.51 5.82
N LEU A 12 9.71 -1.11 4.65
CA LEU A 12 10.46 -2.36 4.51
C LEU A 12 11.72 -2.08 3.70
N PRO A 13 12.92 -2.14 4.32
CA PRO A 13 14.16 -1.98 3.58
C PRO A 13 14.42 -3.22 2.69
N THR A 14 14.87 -2.99 1.46
CA THR A 14 15.31 -4.00 0.51
C THR A 14 16.68 -3.63 -0.05
N ASP A 15 17.27 -4.52 -0.84
CA ASP A 15 18.50 -4.27 -1.60
C ASP A 15 18.32 -3.21 -2.69
N GLN A 16 17.10 -3.04 -3.21
CA GLN A 16 16.77 -2.09 -4.29
C GLN A 16 16.13 -0.79 -3.80
N GLY A 17 16.03 -0.57 -2.49
CA GLY A 17 15.47 0.65 -1.89
C GLY A 17 14.58 0.39 -0.68
N GLU A 18 13.56 1.21 -0.49
CA GLU A 18 12.59 1.06 0.60
C GLU A 18 11.19 0.88 0.02
N VAL A 19 10.51 -0.21 0.38
CA VAL A 19 9.08 -0.36 0.12
C VAL A 19 8.31 0.39 1.19
N LYS A 20 7.63 1.48 0.81
CA LYS A 20 6.82 2.32 1.69
C LYS A 20 5.35 1.98 1.49
N VAL A 21 4.68 1.53 2.55
CA VAL A 21 3.25 1.20 2.57
C VAL A 21 2.52 2.23 3.40
N PHE A 22 1.65 3.02 2.79
CA PHE A 22 0.78 3.99 3.43
C PHE A 22 -0.64 3.42 3.53
N VAL A 23 -1.23 3.45 4.71
CA VAL A 23 -2.57 2.92 4.98
C VAL A 23 -3.45 4.04 5.52
N TYR A 24 -4.55 4.30 4.83
CA TYR A 24 -5.54 5.32 5.15
C TYR A 24 -6.91 4.66 5.41
N GLY A 25 -7.62 5.11 6.45
CA GLY A 25 -8.98 4.63 6.76
C GLY A 25 -9.03 3.29 7.50
N PHE A 26 -9.98 2.42 7.15
CA PHE A 26 -10.27 1.13 7.81
C PHE A 26 -10.68 1.20 9.29
N LYS A 27 -11.00 2.40 9.79
CA LYS A 27 -11.44 2.63 11.17
C LYS A 27 -12.80 3.34 11.13
N PRO A 28 -13.87 2.77 11.73
CA PRO A 28 -13.93 1.47 12.42
C PRO A 28 -13.78 0.26 11.46
N PHE A 29 -13.61 -0.95 12.03
CA PHE A 29 -13.45 -2.19 11.24
C PHE A 29 -14.54 -2.35 10.17
N GLY A 30 -14.15 -2.75 8.97
CA GLY A 30 -15.05 -2.88 7.81
C GLY A 30 -15.32 -1.56 7.07
N SER A 31 -14.79 -0.44 7.54
CA SER A 31 -14.86 0.84 6.82
C SER A 31 -13.99 0.82 5.57
N TRP A 32 -14.36 1.69 4.63
CA TRP A 32 -13.55 1.94 3.45
C TRP A 32 -12.14 2.43 3.85
N GLY A 33 -11.15 2.02 3.07
CA GLY A 33 -9.78 2.46 3.24
C GLY A 33 -9.00 2.30 1.94
N GLN A 34 -7.81 2.88 1.95
CA GLN A 34 -6.88 2.88 0.83
C GLN A 34 -5.49 2.47 1.32
N VAL A 35 -4.81 1.68 0.50
CA VAL A 35 -3.40 1.36 0.68
C VAL A 35 -2.65 1.86 -0.54
N VAL A 36 -1.56 2.59 -0.31
CA VAL A 36 -0.62 3.03 -1.33
C VAL A 36 0.72 2.39 -1.03
N VAL A 37 1.33 1.74 -2.01
CA VAL A 37 2.67 1.14 -1.88
C VAL A 37 3.59 1.80 -2.90
N GLN A 38 4.77 2.18 -2.44
CA GLN A 38 5.81 2.81 -3.26
C GLN A 38 7.13 2.06 -3.13
N LEU A 39 7.82 1.87 -4.25
CA LEU A 39 9.23 1.48 -4.31
C LEU A 39 9.88 2.29 -5.44
N ASN A 40 10.83 3.16 -5.08
CA ASN A 40 11.46 4.10 -6.02
C ASN A 40 10.39 4.91 -6.78
N ASP A 41 10.38 4.83 -8.11
CA ASP A 41 9.42 5.54 -8.97
C ASP A 41 8.10 4.77 -9.20
N ILE A 42 8.00 3.54 -8.70
CA ILE A 42 6.82 2.68 -8.88
C ILE A 42 5.87 2.91 -7.72
N THR A 43 4.66 3.37 -8.03
CA THR A 43 3.56 3.52 -7.08
C THR A 43 2.37 2.69 -7.52
N VAL A 44 1.81 1.91 -6.60
CA VAL A 44 0.54 1.20 -6.79
C VAL A 44 -0.40 1.50 -5.63
N ASP A 45 -1.69 1.57 -5.90
CA ASP A 45 -2.69 1.75 -4.86
C ASP A 45 -3.89 0.81 -5.03
N SER A 46 -4.57 0.53 -3.92
CA SER A 46 -5.86 -0.14 -3.94
C SER A 46 -6.75 0.35 -2.81
N LYS A 47 -8.05 0.29 -3.06
CA LYS A 47 -9.09 0.59 -2.08
C LYS A 47 -9.87 -0.67 -1.71
N GLY A 48 -10.44 -0.69 -0.51
CA GLY A 48 -11.32 -1.77 -0.09
C GLY A 48 -11.80 -1.62 1.36
N TYR A 49 -12.54 -2.62 1.84
CA TYR A 49 -13.12 -2.63 3.19
C TYR A 49 -12.32 -3.49 4.18
N ASN A 50 -11.43 -4.36 3.69
CA ASN A 50 -10.63 -5.26 4.52
C ASN A 50 -9.15 -4.84 4.47
N ARG A 51 -8.68 -4.24 5.57
CA ARG A 51 -7.31 -3.72 5.72
C ARG A 51 -6.24 -4.72 5.29
N LYS A 52 -6.27 -5.94 5.86
CA LYS A 52 -5.24 -6.97 5.59
C LYS A 52 -5.27 -7.41 4.12
N LYS A 53 -6.46 -7.67 3.57
CA LYS A 53 -6.61 -8.10 2.17
C LYS A 53 -6.15 -7.01 1.20
N THR A 54 -6.50 -5.74 1.47
CA THR A 54 -6.08 -4.62 0.63
C THR A 54 -4.56 -4.45 0.67
N ILE A 55 -3.92 -4.50 1.85
CA ILE A 55 -2.45 -4.40 1.97
C ILE A 55 -1.75 -5.50 1.14
N ILE A 56 -2.14 -6.76 1.34
CA ILE A 56 -1.53 -7.89 0.62
C ILE A 56 -1.73 -7.76 -0.89
N ARG A 57 -2.94 -7.40 -1.32
CA ARG A 57 -3.26 -7.21 -2.74
C ARG A 57 -2.38 -6.13 -3.38
N THR A 58 -2.22 -4.98 -2.72
CA THR A 58 -1.42 -3.87 -3.26
C THR A 58 0.07 -4.22 -3.32
N LEU A 59 0.60 -4.93 -2.32
CA LEU A 59 1.97 -5.46 -2.36
C LEU A 59 2.16 -6.49 -3.49
N ALA A 60 1.18 -7.37 -3.72
CA ALA A 60 1.22 -8.33 -4.82
C ALA A 60 1.19 -7.64 -6.20
N GLN A 61 0.42 -6.55 -6.33
CA GLN A 61 0.43 -5.73 -7.55
C GLN A 61 1.79 -5.08 -7.79
N LEU A 62 2.43 -4.52 -6.76
CA LEU A 62 3.79 -3.99 -6.88
C LEU A 62 4.75 -5.09 -7.37
N HIS A 63 4.70 -6.27 -6.74
CA HIS A 63 5.55 -7.40 -7.12
C HIS A 63 5.33 -7.83 -8.58
N GLN A 64 4.09 -7.91 -9.04
CA GLN A 64 3.78 -8.22 -10.44
C GLN A 64 4.35 -7.18 -11.41
N LEU A 65 4.29 -5.89 -11.09
CA LEU A 65 4.91 -4.84 -11.91
C LEU A 65 6.43 -5.00 -11.96
N LEU A 66 7.07 -5.26 -10.82
CA LEU A 66 8.52 -5.45 -10.76
C LEU A 66 8.97 -6.63 -11.63
N VAL A 67 8.28 -7.77 -11.53
CA VAL A 67 8.57 -8.97 -12.34
C VAL A 67 8.38 -8.68 -13.83
N ASN A 68 7.29 -8.01 -14.22
CA ASN A 68 7.01 -7.72 -15.63
C ASN A 68 7.87 -6.61 -16.23
N SER A 69 8.53 -5.78 -15.40
CA SER A 69 9.42 -4.70 -15.85
C SER A 69 10.88 -5.13 -16.02
N GLN A 70 11.21 -6.38 -15.69
CA GLN A 70 12.57 -6.95 -15.83
C GLN A 70 12.80 -7.69 -17.17
N ASP A 71 11.84 -7.63 -18.09
CA ASP A 71 11.95 -8.09 -19.50
C ASP A 71 12.27 -6.91 -20.44
#